data_AF-A0A851ZNZ6-F1
#
_entry.id   AF-A0A851ZNZ6-F1
#
_cell.length_a   1.000
_cell.length_b   1.000
_cell.length_c   1.000
_cell.angle_alpha   90.00
_cell.angle_beta   90.00
_cell.angle_gamma   90.00
#
_symmetry.space_group_name_H-M   'P 1'
#
loop_
_entity.id
_entity.type
_entity.pdbx_description
1 polymer ?
#
loop_
_entity_poly.entity_id
_entity_poly.type
_entity_poly.pdbx_seq_one_letter_code
_entity_poly.pdbx_strand_id
1 'polypeptide(L)'
;MTSHNMTWISYPSKSQPFHSPEEIEAVITSQNIISRVMHCYIALFVPTGLIAGICILIIFIKNHLQNKRESLDLLLLHFTLSNIIMIFFSFTVISRPDYLTATHLACSVLSFFFNFGYFNSQYVFILTLLTLLLERFPPSTALCKAIQRPILCVGLVLTCTFCLSMTEAVLVGTDNYHLEVHCQLDPLFAWPEYEIVKFIFGFGIPSLLQICCFTVLWAKEAPAAAPSWQQHIGAYPAMYAISVTTFICRLFYNVMILFRTALKLHRSIGTTKNELVMNIAEIVLFCESCASLVVILFFHKPCKDEVLKVIQRCRRKTPANNHLEIPEAAPAHQSGSQ
;
A
#
# COMPACT_ATOMS: atom_id res chain seq x y z
N MET A 1 -2.07 32.90 17.19
CA MET A 1 -1.90 31.43 17.28
C MET A 1 -2.08 31.04 18.73
N THR A 2 -3.25 30.51 19.07
CA THR A 2 -3.48 29.88 20.38
C THR A 2 -2.58 28.67 20.51
N SER A 3 -1.91 28.52 21.66
CA SER A 3 -1.15 27.31 21.99
C SER A 3 -2.05 26.07 21.84
N HIS A 4 -1.75 25.22 20.85
CA HIS A 4 -2.46 23.98 20.58
C HIS A 4 -1.93 22.90 21.53
N ASN A 5 -2.37 22.95 22.79
CA ASN A 5 -2.00 21.92 23.75
C ASN A 5 -2.78 20.62 23.47
N MET A 6 -2.07 19.58 23.00
CA MET A 6 -2.60 18.22 22.78
C MET A 6 -2.27 17.23 23.91
N THR A 7 -1.73 17.68 25.05
CA THR A 7 -1.38 16.77 26.16
C THR A 7 -2.58 16.07 26.82
N TRP A 8 -3.80 16.50 26.51
CA TRP A 8 -5.04 15.88 27.02
C TRP A 8 -5.42 14.59 26.28
N ILE A 9 -4.91 14.36 25.06
CA ILE A 9 -5.33 13.22 24.24
C ILE A 9 -4.60 11.94 24.64
N SER A 10 -5.34 10.85 24.74
CA SER A 10 -4.82 9.51 25.03
C SER A 10 -5.65 8.46 24.30
N TYR A 11 -5.14 7.23 24.20
CA TYR A 11 -5.94 6.14 23.63
C TYR A 11 -7.03 5.71 24.62
N PRO A 12 -8.28 5.52 24.18
CA PRO A 12 -9.36 5.01 25.04
C PRO A 12 -9.00 3.72 25.78
N SER A 13 -8.23 2.82 25.16
CA SER A 13 -7.76 1.58 25.78
C SER A 13 -6.73 1.79 26.91
N LYS A 14 -6.15 2.99 27.02
CA LYS A 14 -5.12 3.38 28.00
C LYS A 14 -5.61 4.45 28.99
N SER A 15 -6.80 5.02 28.80
CA SER A 15 -7.35 6.03 29.70
C SER A 15 -7.93 5.38 30.95
N GLN A 16 -7.07 5.13 31.95
CA GLN A 16 -7.48 4.71 33.29
C GLN A 16 -7.89 5.92 34.15
N PRO A 17 -8.77 5.75 35.14
CA PRO A 17 -9.42 4.49 35.57
C PRO A 17 -10.66 4.12 34.73
N PHE A 18 -10.90 2.81 34.56
CA PHE A 18 -12.16 2.31 34.01
C PHE A 18 -13.23 2.33 35.11
N HIS A 19 -14.41 2.86 34.78
CA HIS A 19 -15.47 3.09 35.77
C HIS A 19 -16.54 2.00 35.76
N SER A 20 -16.58 1.15 34.74
CA SER A 20 -17.56 0.07 34.61
C SER A 20 -16.95 -1.26 34.12
N PRO A 21 -17.53 -2.41 34.50
CA PRO A 21 -17.16 -3.71 33.94
C PRO A 21 -17.34 -3.79 32.42
N GLU A 22 -18.34 -3.09 31.88
CA GLU A 22 -18.64 -3.03 30.44
C GLU A 22 -17.49 -2.39 29.64
N GLU A 23 -16.86 -1.34 30.18
CA GLU A 23 -15.68 -0.72 29.57
C GLU A 23 -14.50 -1.70 29.49
N ILE A 24 -14.28 -2.48 30.54
CA ILE A 24 -13.22 -3.49 30.60
C ILE A 24 -13.46 -4.58 29.54
N GLU A 25 -14.69 -5.09 29.43
CA GLU A 25 -15.06 -6.08 28.43
C GLU A 25 -14.90 -5.53 27.00
N ALA A 26 -15.27 -4.26 26.78
CA ALA A 26 -15.08 -3.61 25.49
C ALA A 26 -13.60 -3.47 25.11
N VAL A 27 -12.72 -3.16 26.06
CA VAL A 27 -11.25 -3.15 25.83
C VAL A 27 -10.76 -4.53 25.47
N ILE A 28 -11.09 -5.56 26.26
CA ILE A 28 -10.65 -6.95 26.01
C ILE A 28 -11.11 -7.43 24.64
N THR A 29 -12.38 -7.15 24.29
CA THR A 29 -12.95 -7.53 23.00
C THR A 29 -12.22 -6.84 21.85
N SER A 30 -11.97 -5.54 21.95
CA SER A 30 -11.21 -4.77 20.97
C SER A 30 -9.80 -5.32 20.76
N GLN A 31 -9.08 -5.59 21.85
CA GLN A 31 -7.73 -6.13 21.83
C GLN A 31 -7.65 -7.53 21.21
N ASN A 32 -8.62 -8.41 21.50
CA ASN A 32 -8.68 -9.74 20.90
C ASN A 32 -8.95 -9.66 19.39
N ILE A 33 -9.86 -8.78 18.95
CA ILE A 33 -10.15 -8.58 17.52
C ILE A 33 -8.90 -8.08 16.80
N ILE A 34 -8.28 -7.00 17.28
CA ILE A 34 -7.12 -6.42 16.58
C ILE A 34 -5.95 -7.40 16.54
N SER A 35 -5.71 -8.15 17.61
CA SER A 35 -4.69 -9.18 17.65
C SER A 35 -4.91 -10.23 16.54
N ARG A 36 -6.14 -10.75 16.39
CA ARG A 36 -6.45 -11.75 15.34
C ARG A 36 -6.30 -11.18 13.93
N VAL A 37 -6.76 -9.95 13.71
CA VAL A 37 -6.60 -9.27 12.41
C VAL A 37 -5.11 -9.12 12.07
N MET A 38 -4.30 -8.71 13.05
CA MET A 38 -2.85 -8.59 12.89
C MET A 38 -2.16 -9.91 12.58
N HIS A 39 -2.53 -11.00 13.26
CA HIS A 39 -2.00 -12.33 12.95
C HIS A 39 -2.31 -12.74 11.50
N CYS A 40 -3.53 -12.50 11.04
CA CYS A 40 -3.92 -12.76 9.64
C CYS A 40 -3.10 -11.93 8.65
N TYR A 41 -2.94 -10.63 8.93
CA TYR A 41 -2.14 -9.72 8.11
C TYR A 41 -0.66 -10.18 8.01
N ILE A 42 -0.02 -10.45 9.15
CA ILE A 42 1.39 -10.85 9.20
C ILE A 42 1.60 -12.25 8.60
N ALA A 43 0.68 -13.19 8.81
CA ALA A 43 0.83 -14.55 8.31
C ALA A 43 0.60 -14.65 6.80
N LEU A 44 -0.33 -13.85 6.24
CA LEU A 44 -0.77 -14.00 4.85
C LEU A 44 -0.30 -12.86 3.95
N PHE A 45 -0.54 -11.61 4.34
CA PHE A 45 -0.33 -10.46 3.46
C PHE A 45 1.15 -10.08 3.37
N VAL A 46 1.85 -9.97 4.51
CA VAL A 46 3.26 -9.54 4.52
C VAL A 46 4.16 -10.47 3.70
N PRO A 47 4.15 -11.81 3.89
CA PRO A 47 5.01 -12.71 3.11
C PRO A 47 4.65 -12.66 1.62
N THR A 48 3.35 -12.69 1.30
CA THR A 48 2.88 -12.67 -0.09
C THR A 48 3.27 -11.37 -0.79
N GLY A 49 3.09 -10.22 -0.13
CA GLY A 49 3.45 -8.91 -0.64
C GLY A 49 4.96 -8.77 -0.84
N LEU A 50 5.79 -9.20 0.12
CA LEU A 50 7.25 -9.14 0.00
C LEU A 50 7.78 -10.08 -1.08
N ILE A 51 7.28 -11.31 -1.16
CA ILE A 51 7.66 -12.25 -2.23
C ILE A 51 7.30 -11.66 -3.60
N ALA A 52 6.09 -11.12 -3.76
CA ALA A 52 5.67 -10.48 -4.99
C ALA A 52 6.55 -9.28 -5.34
N GLY A 53 6.83 -8.41 -4.36
CA GLY A 53 7.70 -7.26 -4.52
C GLY A 53 9.12 -7.65 -4.96
N ILE A 54 9.74 -8.63 -4.29
CA ILE A 54 11.08 -9.12 -4.64
C ILE A 54 11.09 -9.70 -6.07
N CYS A 55 10.08 -10.51 -6.43
CA CYS A 55 9.96 -11.03 -7.79
C CYS A 55 9.85 -9.92 -8.84
N ILE A 56 9.03 -8.90 -8.59
CA ILE A 56 8.90 -7.73 -9.49
C ILE A 56 10.24 -7.00 -9.64
N LEU A 57 10.94 -6.74 -8.53
CA LEU A 57 12.25 -6.08 -8.56
C LEU A 57 13.25 -6.87 -9.39
N ILE A 58 13.35 -8.19 -9.21
CA ILE A 58 14.24 -9.06 -10.00
C ILE A 58 13.91 -8.96 -11.49
N ILE A 59 12.62 -9.01 -11.85
CA ILE A 59 12.17 -8.93 -13.25
C ILE A 59 12.52 -7.57 -13.86
N PHE A 60 12.28 -6.47 -13.15
CA PHE A 60 12.59 -5.13 -13.64
C PHE A 60 14.10 -4.88 -13.74
N ILE A 61 14.91 -5.36 -12.79
CA ILE A 61 16.37 -5.28 -12.87
C ILE A 61 16.86 -6.06 -14.10
N LYS A 62 16.37 -7.28 -14.31
CA LYS A 62 16.70 -8.09 -15.50
C LYS A 62 16.32 -7.40 -16.81
N ASN A 63 15.12 -6.82 -16.88
CA ASN A 63 14.67 -6.09 -18.08
C ASN A 63 15.50 -4.82 -18.32
N HIS A 64 15.90 -4.13 -17.26
CA HIS A 64 16.77 -2.97 -17.35
C HIS A 64 18.15 -3.34 -17.90
N LEU A 65 18.76 -4.42 -17.39
CA LEU A 65 20.05 -4.93 -17.88
C LEU A 65 19.98 -5.40 -19.35
N GLN A 66 18.81 -5.88 -19.79
CA GLN A 66 18.58 -6.28 -21.19
C GLN A 66 18.20 -5.10 -22.11
N ASN A 67 18.21 -3.87 -21.60
CA ASN A 67 17.81 -2.66 -22.31
C ASN A 67 16.39 -2.72 -22.91
N LYS A 68 15.48 -3.49 -22.29
CA LYS A 68 14.06 -3.65 -22.70
C LYS A 68 13.13 -2.76 -21.85
N ARG A 69 13.62 -1.62 -21.38
CA ARG A 69 12.92 -0.81 -20.39
C ARG A 69 11.88 0.07 -21.06
N GLU A 70 10.61 -0.12 -20.70
CA GLU A 70 9.55 0.81 -21.07
C GLU A 70 9.44 1.95 -20.04
N SER A 71 8.88 3.10 -20.43
CA SER A 71 8.67 4.24 -19.52
C SER A 71 7.76 3.87 -18.34
N LEU A 72 6.75 3.04 -18.59
CA LEU A 72 5.84 2.50 -17.59
C LEU A 72 6.56 1.63 -16.55
N ASP A 73 7.57 0.86 -16.96
CA ASP A 73 8.34 0.02 -16.04
C ASP A 73 9.11 0.83 -14.99
N LEU A 74 9.56 2.05 -15.31
CA LEU A 74 10.20 2.93 -14.32
C LEU A 74 9.19 3.44 -13.29
N LEU A 75 7.99 3.83 -13.71
CA LEU A 75 6.95 4.28 -12.78
C LEU A 75 6.48 3.13 -11.88
N LEU A 76 6.31 1.93 -12.45
CA LEU A 76 5.95 0.73 -11.69
C LEU A 76 7.06 0.26 -10.76
N LEU A 77 8.33 0.43 -11.14
CA LEU A 77 9.44 0.17 -10.24
C LEU A 77 9.39 1.12 -9.03
N HIS A 78 9.17 2.42 -9.26
CA HIS A 78 9.05 3.39 -8.17
C HIS A 78 7.83 3.10 -7.27
N PHE A 79 6.70 2.75 -7.87
CA PHE A 79 5.50 2.31 -7.14
C PHE A 79 5.76 1.04 -6.33
N THR A 80 6.45 0.05 -6.91
CA THR A 80 6.84 -1.20 -6.24
C THR A 80 7.71 -0.94 -5.02
N LEU A 81 8.75 -0.11 -5.17
CA LEU A 81 9.62 0.28 -4.06
C LEU A 81 8.84 0.99 -2.95
N SER A 82 7.95 1.91 -3.30
CA SER A 82 7.11 2.63 -2.34
C SER A 82 6.23 1.66 -1.55
N ASN A 83 5.60 0.68 -2.21
CA ASN A 83 4.76 -0.32 -1.54
C ASN A 83 5.57 -1.28 -0.66
N ILE A 84 6.79 -1.67 -1.06
CA ILE A 84 7.69 -2.46 -0.20
C ILE A 84 8.06 -1.68 1.07
N ILE A 85 8.37 -0.39 0.93
CA ILE A 85 8.64 0.49 2.07
C ILE A 85 7.42 0.58 3.00
N MET A 86 6.21 0.71 2.46
CA MET A 86 4.97 0.69 3.25
C MET A 86 4.77 -0.63 4.00
N ILE A 87 5.10 -1.77 3.40
CA ILE A 87 5.07 -3.08 4.07
C ILE A 87 6.10 -3.11 5.22
N PHE A 88 7.29 -2.54 5.05
CA PHE A 88 8.24 -2.44 6.16
C PHE A 88 7.72 -1.56 7.30
N PHE A 89 7.05 -0.44 7.00
CA PHE A 89 6.41 0.39 8.02
C PHE A 89 5.29 -0.33 8.76
N SER A 90 4.61 -1.27 8.10
CA SER A 90 3.59 -2.10 8.76
C SER A 90 4.15 -2.96 9.91
N PHE A 91 5.46 -3.16 10.01
CA PHE A 91 6.01 -3.86 11.19
C PHE A 91 5.84 -3.09 12.49
N THR A 92 5.58 -1.78 12.44
CA THR A 92 5.24 -0.99 13.64
C THR A 92 3.94 -1.47 14.30
N VAL A 93 3.00 -2.03 13.53
CA VAL A 93 1.74 -2.59 14.07
C VAL A 93 1.89 -4.00 14.65
N ILE A 94 3.07 -4.65 14.58
CA ILE A 94 3.32 -5.93 15.27
C ILE A 94 3.07 -5.83 16.78
N SER A 95 3.34 -4.66 17.36
CA SER A 95 3.13 -4.40 18.78
C SER A 95 1.67 -4.47 19.24
N ARG A 96 0.70 -4.48 18.31
CA ARG A 96 -0.75 -4.50 18.62
C ARG A 96 -1.14 -5.80 19.34
N PRO A 97 -2.00 -5.72 20.38
CA PRO A 97 -2.87 -4.60 20.74
C PRO A 97 -2.18 -3.44 21.47
N ASP A 98 -0.91 -3.59 21.85
CA ASP A 98 -0.14 -2.49 22.41
C ASP A 98 0.42 -1.56 21.32
N TYR A 99 1.09 -0.50 21.74
CA TYR A 99 1.71 0.47 20.86
C TYR A 99 3.23 0.45 21.01
N LEU A 100 3.93 0.81 19.94
CA LEU A 100 5.37 1.01 19.98
C LEU A 100 5.66 2.17 20.95
N THR A 101 6.30 1.88 22.08
CA THR A 101 6.79 2.94 22.96
C THR A 101 8.04 3.56 22.34
N ALA A 102 7.96 4.84 22.03
CA ALA A 102 9.04 5.61 21.43
C ALA A 102 9.01 7.04 21.96
N THR A 103 10.11 7.78 21.84
CA THR A 103 10.06 9.22 22.13
C THR A 103 9.20 9.95 21.10
N HIS A 104 8.65 11.11 21.46
CA HIS A 104 7.95 11.98 20.51
C HIS A 104 8.78 12.21 19.23
N LEU A 105 10.08 12.49 19.36
CA LEU A 105 10.97 12.66 18.22
C LEU A 105 11.03 11.41 17.33
N ALA A 106 11.26 10.23 17.92
CA ALA A 106 11.34 8.99 17.16
C ALA A 106 10.01 8.67 16.45
N CYS A 107 8.88 8.93 17.11
CA CYS A 107 7.56 8.77 16.52
C CYS A 107 7.33 9.74 15.35
N SER A 108 7.74 11.00 15.48
CA SER A 108 7.65 12.00 14.40
C SER A 108 8.52 11.63 13.20
N VAL A 109 9.73 11.08 13.42
CA VAL A 109 10.60 10.60 12.34
C VAL A 109 9.97 9.41 11.61
N LEU A 110 9.40 8.44 12.35
CA LEU A 110 8.67 7.32 11.74
C LEU A 110 7.47 7.82 10.93
N SER A 111 6.70 8.76 11.48
CA SER A 111 5.56 9.38 10.82
C SER A 111 5.97 10.12 9.54
N PHE A 112 7.10 10.84 9.55
CA PHE A 112 7.64 11.50 8.37
C PHE A 112 7.91 10.52 7.23
N PHE A 113 8.65 9.44 7.50
CA PHE A 113 8.98 8.48 6.44
C PHE A 113 7.76 7.66 5.98
N PHE A 114 6.83 7.36 6.89
CA PHE A 114 5.55 6.77 6.53
C PHE A 114 4.75 7.67 5.59
N ASN A 115 4.62 8.96 5.92
CA ASN A 115 3.97 9.94 5.05
C ASN A 115 4.66 10.06 3.69
N PHE A 116 5.99 10.01 3.68
CA PHE A 116 6.76 10.01 2.45
C PHE A 116 6.42 8.80 1.58
N GLY A 117 6.39 7.58 2.14
CA GLY A 117 5.98 6.38 1.41
C GLY A 117 4.52 6.42 0.95
N TYR A 118 3.63 6.89 1.82
CA TYR A 118 2.19 7.03 1.56
C TYR A 118 1.93 7.98 0.37
N PHE A 119 2.47 9.20 0.41
CA PHE A 119 2.33 10.16 -0.67
C PHE A 119 3.03 9.68 -1.95
N ASN A 120 4.22 9.09 -1.88
CA ASN A 120 4.90 8.54 -3.06
C ASN A 120 4.07 7.49 -3.77
N SER A 121 3.58 6.49 -3.04
CA SER A 121 2.78 5.42 -3.66
C SER A 121 1.54 5.97 -4.37
N GLN A 122 0.85 6.95 -3.79
CA GLN A 122 -0.33 7.57 -4.41
C GLN A 122 0.04 8.44 -5.61
N TYR A 123 1.02 9.34 -5.48
CA TYR A 123 1.36 10.30 -6.53
C TYR A 123 1.99 9.62 -7.74
N VAL A 124 2.83 8.60 -7.53
CA VAL A 124 3.37 7.78 -8.63
C VAL A 124 2.25 7.03 -9.34
N PHE A 125 1.25 6.54 -8.61
CA PHE A 125 0.11 5.87 -9.21
C PHE A 125 -0.75 6.82 -10.04
N ILE A 126 -1.06 8.02 -9.54
CA ILE A 126 -1.77 9.06 -10.32
C ILE A 126 -0.98 9.44 -11.58
N LEU A 127 0.34 9.61 -11.45
CA LEU A 127 1.20 9.88 -12.60
C LEU A 127 1.14 8.75 -13.63
N THR A 128 1.12 7.49 -13.18
CA THR A 128 0.96 6.32 -14.05
C THR A 128 -0.37 6.35 -14.80
N LEU A 129 -1.49 6.63 -14.11
CA LEU A 129 -2.80 6.77 -14.75
C LEU A 129 -2.83 7.92 -15.77
N LEU A 130 -2.20 9.04 -15.44
CA LEU A 130 -2.10 10.18 -16.33
C LEU A 130 -1.25 9.85 -17.58
N THR A 131 -0.15 9.12 -17.42
CA THR A 131 0.65 8.64 -18.56
C THR A 131 -0.18 7.74 -19.48
N LEU A 132 -0.95 6.80 -18.93
CA LEU A 132 -1.83 5.93 -19.72
C LEU A 132 -2.94 6.71 -20.45
N LEU A 133 -3.52 7.72 -19.78
CA LEU A 133 -4.49 8.61 -20.39
C LEU A 133 -3.88 9.36 -21.59
N LEU A 134 -2.67 9.90 -21.43
CA LEU A 134 -1.97 10.65 -22.47
C LEU A 134 -1.42 9.76 -23.59
N GLU A 135 -1.19 8.48 -23.34
CA GLU A 135 -0.85 7.52 -24.41
C GLU A 135 -2.04 7.34 -25.37
N ARG A 136 -3.27 7.41 -24.87
CA ARG A 136 -4.49 7.25 -25.68
C ARG A 136 -4.88 8.52 -26.45
N PHE A 137 -4.54 9.70 -25.94
CA PHE A 137 -4.91 10.98 -26.57
C PHE A 137 -3.67 11.75 -27.06
N PRO A 138 -3.61 12.14 -28.35
CA PRO A 138 -2.39 12.70 -28.95
C PRO A 138 -1.87 13.93 -28.20
N PRO A 139 -0.54 14.07 -28.07
CA PRO A 139 0.09 15.12 -27.27
C PRO A 139 -0.02 16.47 -27.97
N SER A 140 -0.89 17.36 -27.48
CA SER A 140 -1.03 18.73 -27.99
C SER A 140 -0.33 19.79 -27.12
N THR A 141 0.03 19.46 -25.88
CA THR A 141 0.54 20.44 -24.90
C THR A 141 1.96 20.14 -24.42
N ALA A 142 2.65 21.17 -23.92
CA ALA A 142 3.98 21.04 -23.32
C ALA A 142 4.01 20.07 -22.12
N LEU A 143 2.90 20.01 -21.36
CA LEU A 143 2.71 19.06 -20.26
C LEU A 143 2.79 17.61 -20.75
N CYS A 144 2.24 17.30 -21.94
CA CYS A 144 2.32 15.96 -22.52
C CYS A 144 3.77 15.58 -22.85
N LYS A 145 4.57 16.52 -23.35
CA LYS A 145 6.01 16.30 -23.63
C LYS A 145 6.84 16.12 -22.36
N ALA A 146 6.48 16.81 -21.28
CA ALA A 146 7.15 16.65 -19.98
C ALA A 146 6.87 15.27 -19.37
N ILE A 147 5.62 14.79 -19.46
CA ILE A 147 5.20 13.48 -18.93
C ILE A 147 5.85 12.30 -19.68
N GLN A 148 6.31 12.51 -20.91
CA GLN A 148 7.11 11.54 -21.66
C GLN A 148 8.53 11.35 -21.11
N ARG A 149 8.97 12.16 -20.15
CA ARG A 149 10.26 12.01 -19.46
C ARG A 149 10.04 11.42 -18.06
N PRO A 150 9.97 10.09 -17.92
CA PRO A 150 9.58 9.45 -16.67
C PRO A 150 10.55 9.74 -15.52
N ILE A 151 11.84 9.92 -15.80
CA ILE A 151 12.84 10.28 -14.78
C ILE A 151 12.56 11.66 -14.17
N LEU A 152 12.24 12.66 -15.02
CA LEU A 152 11.89 14.00 -14.55
C LEU A 152 10.62 13.96 -13.68
N CYS A 153 9.63 13.17 -14.11
CA CYS A 153 8.38 13.04 -13.37
C CYS A 153 8.58 12.33 -12.02
N VAL A 154 9.41 11.28 -11.96
CA VAL A 154 9.81 10.64 -10.71
C VAL A 154 10.50 11.63 -9.78
N GLY A 155 11.44 12.42 -10.29
CA GLY A 155 12.11 13.46 -9.50
C GLY A 155 11.12 14.50 -8.94
N LEU A 156 10.14 14.93 -9.74
CA LEU A 156 9.09 15.85 -9.29
C LEU A 156 8.22 15.22 -8.19
N VAL A 157 7.80 13.97 -8.36
CA VAL A 157 7.02 13.26 -7.34
C VAL A 157 7.80 13.13 -6.04
N LEU A 158 9.08 12.75 -6.09
CA LEU A 158 9.93 12.65 -4.89
C LEU A 158 10.05 14.00 -4.18
N THR A 159 10.29 15.08 -4.91
CA THR A 159 10.39 16.43 -4.31
C THR A 159 9.06 16.87 -3.70
N CYS A 160 7.95 16.71 -4.43
CA CYS A 160 6.62 17.09 -3.92
C CYS A 160 6.25 16.31 -2.66
N THR A 161 6.44 14.99 -2.68
CA THR A 161 6.10 14.11 -1.55
C THR A 161 7.01 14.35 -0.35
N PHE A 162 8.29 14.69 -0.58
CA PHE A 162 9.20 15.15 0.47
C PHE A 162 8.71 16.43 1.12
N CYS A 163 8.35 17.45 0.32
CA CYS A 163 7.81 18.71 0.83
C CYS A 163 6.53 18.50 1.63
N LEU A 164 5.58 17.70 1.13
CA LEU A 164 4.35 17.37 1.85
C LEU A 164 4.62 16.65 3.17
N SER A 165 5.53 15.68 3.17
CA SER A 165 5.92 14.96 4.39
C SER A 165 6.60 15.88 5.41
N MET A 166 7.36 16.86 4.93
CA MET A 166 7.97 17.89 5.78
C MET A 166 6.90 18.81 6.39
N THR A 167 5.88 19.19 5.60
CA THR A 167 4.72 19.92 6.13
C THR A 167 4.00 19.12 7.20
N GLU A 168 3.75 17.83 6.98
CA GLU A 168 3.16 16.95 7.98
C GLU A 168 4.03 16.87 9.25
N ALA A 169 5.35 16.72 9.11
CA ALA A 169 6.26 16.69 10.26
C ALA A 169 6.22 17.96 11.11
N VAL A 170 6.02 19.13 10.49
CA VAL A 170 5.80 20.39 11.21
C VAL A 170 4.46 20.38 11.96
N LEU A 171 3.42 19.81 11.35
CA LEU A 171 2.06 19.73 11.93
C LEU A 171 1.90 18.64 13.01
N VAL A 172 2.84 17.72 13.15
CA VAL A 172 2.88 16.77 14.28
C VAL A 172 3.04 17.51 15.62
N GLY A 173 3.70 18.68 15.61
CA GLY A 173 3.98 19.45 16.82
C GLY A 173 5.28 19.02 17.50
N THR A 174 5.97 19.98 18.12
CA THR A 174 7.34 19.81 18.64
C THR A 174 7.45 19.83 20.17
N ASP A 175 6.34 19.73 20.88
CA ASP A 175 6.36 19.83 22.33
C ASP A 175 6.87 18.52 22.96
N ASN A 176 7.78 18.64 23.93
CA ASN A 176 8.26 17.54 24.76
C ASN A 176 8.91 16.35 24.00
N TYR A 177 9.78 16.64 23.03
CA TYR A 177 10.42 15.66 22.14
C TYR A 177 11.13 14.46 22.81
N HIS A 178 11.54 14.60 24.08
CA HIS A 178 12.20 13.55 24.87
C HIS A 178 11.25 12.59 25.58
N LEU A 179 9.98 12.97 25.77
CA LEU A 179 9.03 12.12 26.50
C LEU A 179 8.62 10.91 25.67
N GLU A 180 8.42 9.79 26.35
CA GLU A 180 7.92 8.56 25.77
C GLU A 180 6.42 8.64 25.49
N VAL A 181 6.03 8.07 24.36
CA VAL A 181 4.65 8.02 23.88
C VAL A 181 4.34 6.70 23.22
N HIS A 182 3.06 6.35 23.23
CA HIS A 182 2.48 5.27 22.45
C HIS A 182 2.37 5.69 20.97
N CYS A 183 3.35 5.26 20.17
CA CYS A 183 3.48 5.66 18.79
C CYS A 183 2.58 4.86 17.85
N GLN A 184 1.88 5.60 16.99
CA GLN A 184 1.22 5.13 15.77
C GLN A 184 1.79 5.93 14.60
N LEU A 185 1.82 5.38 13.38
CA LEU A 185 2.44 6.06 12.24
C LEU A 185 1.77 7.38 11.90
N ASP A 186 0.47 7.49 12.17
CA ASP A 186 -0.24 8.76 12.35
C ASP A 186 -0.39 9.06 13.84
N PRO A 187 0.48 9.92 14.41
CA PRO A 187 0.52 10.13 15.84
C PRO A 187 -0.80 10.68 16.35
N LEU A 188 -1.36 10.08 17.41
CA LEU A 188 -2.60 10.55 18.01
C LEU A 188 -2.46 12.00 18.52
N PHE A 189 -1.28 12.36 19.03
CA PHE A 189 -0.96 13.70 19.54
C PHE A 189 -0.76 14.76 18.46
N ALA A 190 -0.69 14.39 17.17
CA ALA A 190 -0.60 15.36 16.09
C ALA A 190 -1.83 16.26 16.04
N TRP A 191 -1.64 17.50 15.61
CA TRP A 191 -2.72 18.49 15.52
C TRP A 191 -3.81 18.06 14.52
N PRO A 192 -5.04 18.57 14.64
CA PRO A 192 -6.11 18.21 13.71
C PRO A 192 -5.78 18.66 12.27
N GLU A 193 -5.02 19.73 12.11
CA GLU A 193 -4.54 20.23 10.83
C GLU A 193 -3.67 19.21 10.09
N TYR A 194 -2.85 18.42 10.80
CA TYR A 194 -2.08 17.30 10.22
C TYR A 194 -3.01 16.35 9.46
N GLU A 195 -4.08 15.92 10.12
CA GLU A 195 -5.01 14.94 9.56
C GLU A 195 -5.81 15.51 8.38
N ILE A 196 -6.15 16.80 8.43
CA ILE A 196 -6.83 17.51 7.34
C ILE A 196 -5.92 17.66 6.13
N VAL A 197 -4.66 18.09 6.33
CA VAL A 197 -3.68 18.24 5.24
C VAL A 197 -3.40 16.88 4.61
N LYS A 198 -3.19 15.84 5.43
CA LYS A 198 -3.00 14.48 4.97
C LYS A 198 -4.20 13.96 4.18
N PHE A 199 -5.42 14.24 4.62
CA PHE A 199 -6.63 13.90 3.87
C PHE A 199 -6.65 14.60 2.49
N ILE A 200 -6.45 15.92 2.46
CA ILE A 200 -6.55 16.73 1.23
C ILE A 200 -5.50 16.29 0.20
N PHE A 201 -4.23 16.24 0.60
CA PHE A 201 -3.13 15.94 -0.32
C PHE A 201 -2.91 14.44 -0.52
N GLY A 202 -3.23 13.62 0.48
CA GLY A 202 -3.06 12.17 0.41
C GLY A 202 -4.20 11.43 -0.29
N PHE A 203 -5.42 11.96 -0.22
CA PHE A 203 -6.60 11.29 -0.75
C PHE A 203 -7.51 12.19 -1.58
N GLY A 204 -7.89 13.37 -1.08
CA GLY A 204 -8.86 14.23 -1.75
C GLY A 204 -8.45 14.63 -3.17
N ILE A 205 -7.33 15.35 -3.30
CA ILE A 205 -6.79 15.78 -4.60
C ILE A 205 -6.44 14.59 -5.48
N PRO A 206 -5.67 13.57 -5.02
CA PRO A 206 -5.38 12.40 -5.84
C PRO A 206 -6.63 11.65 -6.35
N SER A 207 -7.64 11.46 -5.50
CA SER A 207 -8.87 10.76 -5.88
C SER A 207 -9.69 11.56 -6.88
N LEU A 208 -9.74 12.89 -6.72
CA LEU A 208 -10.36 13.76 -7.71
C LEU A 208 -9.65 13.63 -9.07
N LEU A 209 -8.32 13.66 -9.10
CA LEU A 209 -7.54 13.46 -10.32
C LEU A 209 -7.79 12.08 -10.94
N GLN A 210 -7.86 11.03 -10.12
CA GLN A 210 -8.19 9.67 -10.54
C GLN A 210 -9.58 9.60 -11.20
N ILE A 211 -10.61 10.18 -10.57
CA ILE A 211 -11.97 10.25 -11.11
C ILE A 211 -12.00 11.04 -12.42
N CYS A 212 -11.29 12.17 -12.48
CA CYS A 212 -11.16 12.95 -13.72
C CYS A 212 -10.52 12.13 -14.84
N CYS A 213 -9.45 11.36 -14.54
CA CYS A 213 -8.83 10.48 -15.54
C CYS A 213 -9.82 9.44 -16.08
N PHE A 214 -10.59 8.78 -15.21
CA PHE A 214 -11.61 7.82 -15.64
C PHE A 214 -12.74 8.46 -16.43
N THR A 215 -13.21 9.63 -15.98
CA THR A 215 -14.26 10.39 -16.68
C THR A 215 -13.81 10.75 -18.09
N VAL A 216 -12.57 11.21 -18.28
CA VAL A 216 -12.04 11.50 -19.62
C VAL A 216 -11.89 10.22 -20.46
N LEU A 217 -11.42 9.11 -19.86
CA LEU A 217 -11.31 7.82 -20.57
C LEU A 217 -12.66 7.29 -21.07
N TRP A 218 -13.75 7.57 -20.35
CA TRP A 218 -15.11 7.16 -20.71
C TRP A 218 -15.82 8.15 -21.63
N ALA A 219 -15.77 9.44 -21.31
CA ALA A 219 -16.59 10.45 -21.98
C ALA A 219 -16.00 10.93 -23.31
N LYS A 220 -14.67 10.91 -23.46
CA LYS A 220 -14.03 11.41 -24.67
C LYS A 220 -13.98 10.32 -25.74
N GLU A 221 -14.62 10.59 -26.86
CA GLU A 221 -14.56 9.72 -28.02
C GLU A 221 -13.10 9.57 -28.48
N ALA A 222 -12.69 8.31 -28.64
CA ALA A 222 -11.31 8.00 -28.98
C ALA A 222 -11.04 8.54 -30.40
N PRO A 223 -9.88 9.19 -30.66
CA PRO A 223 -9.45 9.50 -32.01
C PRO A 223 -9.56 8.25 -32.90
N ALA A 224 -9.84 8.40 -34.20
CA ALA A 224 -10.05 7.26 -35.10
C ALA A 224 -8.89 6.24 -35.16
N ALA A 225 -7.67 6.67 -34.76
CA ALA A 225 -6.47 5.84 -34.67
C ALA A 225 -6.17 5.29 -33.25
N ALA A 226 -6.94 5.67 -32.24
CA ALA A 226 -6.72 5.27 -30.85
C ALA A 226 -7.45 3.95 -30.54
N PRO A 227 -6.89 3.11 -29.66
CA PRO A 227 -7.53 1.85 -29.28
C PRO A 227 -8.89 2.11 -28.63
N SER A 228 -9.82 1.19 -28.91
CA SER A 228 -11.13 1.19 -28.23
C SER A 228 -10.93 1.08 -26.72
N TRP A 229 -11.90 1.60 -25.95
CA TRP A 229 -11.83 1.59 -24.48
C TRP A 229 -11.59 0.18 -23.92
N GLN A 230 -12.27 -0.83 -24.47
CA GLN A 230 -12.12 -2.24 -24.06
C GLN A 230 -10.71 -2.78 -24.34
N GLN A 231 -10.12 -2.45 -25.49
CA GLN A 231 -8.75 -2.86 -25.82
C GLN A 231 -7.72 -2.18 -24.93
N HIS A 232 -7.93 -0.90 -24.60
CA HIS A 232 -7.03 -0.16 -23.72
C HIS A 232 -7.07 -0.68 -22.27
N ILE A 233 -8.26 -1.03 -21.75
CA ILE A 233 -8.38 -1.71 -20.45
C ILE A 233 -7.74 -3.09 -20.48
N GLY A 234 -7.98 -3.86 -21.55
CA GLY A 234 -7.37 -5.16 -21.75
C GLY A 234 -5.84 -5.13 -21.83
N ALA A 235 -5.26 -4.00 -22.25
CA ALA A 235 -3.81 -3.81 -22.28
C ALA A 235 -3.20 -3.56 -20.90
N TYR A 236 -3.93 -2.87 -20.00
CA TYR A 236 -3.42 -2.45 -18.69
C TYR A 236 -4.26 -2.90 -17.49
N PRO A 237 -4.70 -4.18 -17.40
CA PRO A 237 -5.65 -4.64 -16.38
C PRO A 237 -5.13 -4.44 -14.96
N ALA A 238 -3.81 -4.53 -14.75
CA ALA A 238 -3.17 -4.28 -13.47
C ALA A 238 -3.47 -2.87 -12.94
N MET A 239 -3.36 -1.83 -13.79
CA MET A 239 -3.53 -0.45 -13.33
C MET A 239 -4.96 -0.15 -12.89
N TYR A 240 -5.95 -0.68 -13.61
CA TYR A 240 -7.35 -0.52 -13.22
C TYR A 240 -7.68 -1.27 -11.93
N ALA A 241 -7.19 -2.51 -11.77
CA ALA A 241 -7.38 -3.29 -10.55
C ALA A 241 -6.72 -2.64 -9.33
N ILE A 242 -5.49 -2.12 -9.48
CA ILE A 242 -4.82 -1.32 -8.44
C ILE A 242 -5.63 -0.07 -8.15
N SER A 243 -6.12 0.64 -9.17
CA SER A 243 -6.90 1.87 -9.01
C SER A 243 -8.10 1.70 -8.08
N VAL A 244 -8.90 0.65 -8.32
CA VAL A 244 -10.10 0.36 -7.53
C VAL A 244 -9.70 -0.05 -6.11
N THR A 245 -8.72 -0.95 -5.98
CA THR A 245 -8.27 -1.45 -4.67
C THR A 245 -7.71 -0.32 -3.81
N THR A 246 -6.79 0.47 -4.37
CA THR A 246 -6.18 1.63 -3.71
C THR A 246 -7.25 2.66 -3.32
N PHE A 247 -8.21 2.96 -4.19
CA PHE A 247 -9.28 3.90 -3.87
C PHE A 247 -10.13 3.43 -2.68
N ILE A 248 -10.57 2.16 -2.67
CA ILE A 248 -11.42 1.61 -1.60
C ILE A 248 -10.67 1.60 -0.26
N CYS A 249 -9.45 1.06 -0.24
CA CYS A 249 -8.64 0.97 0.98
C CYS A 249 -8.28 2.35 1.53
N ARG A 250 -7.87 3.29 0.66
CA ARG A 250 -7.54 4.66 1.09
C ARG A 250 -8.77 5.43 1.50
N LEU A 251 -9.93 5.25 0.86
CA LEU A 251 -11.18 5.89 1.28
C LEU A 251 -11.51 5.49 2.73
N PHE A 252 -11.47 4.19 3.04
CA PHE A 252 -11.77 3.71 4.38
C PHE A 252 -10.83 4.33 5.42
N TYR A 253 -9.52 4.27 5.19
CA TYR A 253 -8.52 4.86 6.09
C TYR A 253 -8.67 6.38 6.25
N ASN A 254 -8.89 7.11 5.17
CA ASN A 254 -9.04 8.57 5.21
C ASN A 254 -10.35 9.02 5.87
N VAL A 255 -11.43 8.26 5.72
CA VAL A 255 -12.68 8.49 6.48
C VAL A 255 -12.43 8.32 7.98
N MET A 256 -11.69 7.29 8.38
CA MET A 256 -11.37 7.06 9.80
C MET A 256 -10.44 8.14 10.38
N ILE A 257 -9.48 8.64 9.58
CA ILE A 257 -8.68 9.82 9.95
C ILE A 257 -9.59 11.02 10.20
N LEU A 258 -10.48 11.36 9.26
CA LEU A 258 -11.39 12.51 9.43
C LEU A 258 -12.33 12.36 10.63
N PHE A 259 -12.78 11.13 10.91
CA PHE A 259 -13.58 10.87 12.10
C PHE A 259 -12.77 11.12 13.38
N ARG A 260 -11.50 10.69 13.42
CA ARG A 260 -10.59 11.00 14.53
C ARG A 260 -10.35 12.51 14.65
N THR A 261 -10.20 13.22 13.53
CA THR A 261 -10.09 14.69 13.50
C THR A 261 -11.33 15.33 14.10
N ALA A 262 -12.53 14.90 13.71
CA ALA A 262 -13.78 15.43 14.26
C ALA A 262 -13.84 15.24 15.78
N LEU A 263 -13.43 14.07 16.30
CA LEU A 263 -13.34 13.84 17.75
C LEU A 263 -12.35 14.80 18.43
N LYS A 264 -11.17 15.03 17.83
CA LYS A 264 -10.17 15.99 18.32
C LYS A 264 -10.74 17.42 18.41
N LEU A 265 -11.47 17.86 17.38
CA LEU A 265 -12.11 19.19 17.38
C LEU A 265 -13.17 19.31 18.48
N HIS A 266 -13.91 18.24 18.76
CA HIS A 266 -14.90 18.19 19.85
C HIS A 266 -14.27 17.94 21.23
N ARG A 267 -12.93 17.92 21.35
CA ARG A 267 -12.19 17.57 22.57
C ARG A 267 -12.65 16.25 23.19
N SER A 268 -12.91 15.26 22.35
CA SER A 268 -13.30 13.91 22.75
C SER A 268 -12.19 12.92 22.43
N ILE A 269 -11.91 12.01 23.37
CA ILE A 269 -10.99 10.89 23.19
C ILE A 269 -11.64 9.77 22.34
N GLY A 270 -12.97 9.78 22.21
CA GLY A 270 -13.72 8.73 21.53
C GLY A 270 -13.91 7.48 22.38
N THR A 271 -14.21 6.36 21.72
CA THR A 271 -14.44 5.05 22.37
C THR A 271 -13.41 4.03 21.91
N THR A 272 -13.29 2.92 22.64
CA THR A 272 -12.46 1.76 22.26
C THR A 272 -12.85 1.16 20.90
N LYS A 273 -14.12 1.31 20.49
CA LYS A 273 -14.59 0.95 19.15
C LYS A 273 -14.01 1.87 18.08
N ASN A 274 -13.93 3.17 18.34
CA ASN A 274 -13.33 4.13 17.41
C ASN A 274 -11.84 3.83 17.21
N GLU A 275 -11.13 3.55 18.31
CA GLU A 275 -9.72 3.12 18.29
C GLU A 275 -9.53 1.82 17.50
N LEU A 276 -10.39 0.82 17.73
CA LEU A 276 -10.36 -0.45 17.00
C LEU A 276 -10.50 -0.24 15.49
N VAL A 277 -11.50 0.52 15.06
CA VAL A 277 -11.78 0.72 13.63
C VAL A 277 -10.65 1.52 12.97
N MET A 278 -10.06 2.50 13.67
CA MET A 278 -8.88 3.22 13.18
C MET A 278 -7.67 2.28 13.00
N ASN A 279 -7.40 1.40 13.98
CA ASN A 279 -6.34 0.39 13.85
C ASN A 279 -6.59 -0.59 12.69
N ILE A 280 -7.84 -1.04 12.51
CA ILE A 280 -8.21 -1.88 11.35
C ILE A 280 -7.98 -1.11 10.04
N ALA A 281 -8.32 0.18 9.99
CA ALA A 281 -8.14 0.99 8.79
C ALA A 281 -6.66 1.18 8.42
N GLU A 282 -5.77 1.33 9.41
CA GLU A 282 -4.32 1.33 9.21
C GLU A 282 -3.84 -0.02 8.64
N ILE A 283 -4.34 -1.15 9.15
CA ILE A 283 -4.01 -2.48 8.60
C ILE A 283 -4.51 -2.64 7.16
N VAL A 284 -5.74 -2.21 6.87
CA VAL A 284 -6.31 -2.25 5.51
C VAL A 284 -5.47 -1.42 4.52
N LEU A 285 -4.91 -0.29 4.96
CA LEU A 285 -3.96 0.48 4.16
C LEU A 285 -2.69 -0.30 3.85
N PHE A 286 -2.16 -1.11 4.78
CA PHE A 286 -0.99 -1.95 4.46
C PHE A 286 -1.34 -3.17 3.60
N CYS A 287 -2.53 -3.75 3.79
CA CYS A 287 -3.06 -4.79 2.90
C CYS A 287 -3.14 -4.31 1.45
N GLU A 288 -3.50 -3.04 1.22
CA GLU A 288 -3.51 -2.40 -0.10
C GLU A 288 -2.13 -2.49 -0.76
N SER A 289 -1.05 -2.15 -0.04
CA SER A 289 0.30 -2.25 -0.59
C SER A 289 0.67 -3.68 -0.99
N CYS A 290 0.30 -4.67 -0.18
CA CYS A 290 0.52 -6.08 -0.51
C CYS A 290 -0.28 -6.52 -1.74
N ALA A 291 -1.58 -6.18 -1.77
CA ALA A 291 -2.48 -6.53 -2.87
C ALA A 291 -2.04 -5.89 -4.18
N SER A 292 -1.62 -4.62 -4.16
CA SER A 292 -1.09 -3.89 -5.31
C SER A 292 0.11 -4.60 -5.94
N LEU A 293 1.06 -5.10 -5.14
CA LEU A 293 2.20 -5.88 -5.63
C LEU A 293 1.77 -7.21 -6.25
N VAL A 294 0.85 -7.93 -5.61
CA VAL A 294 0.30 -9.17 -6.16
C VAL A 294 -0.38 -8.93 -7.51
N VAL A 295 -1.17 -7.86 -7.62
CA VAL A 295 -1.83 -7.48 -8.87
C VAL A 295 -0.81 -7.17 -9.96
N ILE A 296 0.27 -6.44 -9.67
CA ILE A 296 1.34 -6.20 -10.66
C ILE A 296 1.95 -7.53 -11.12
N LEU A 297 2.28 -8.42 -10.19
CA LEU A 297 2.94 -9.68 -10.51
C LEU A 297 2.12 -10.55 -11.48
N PHE A 298 0.79 -10.61 -11.31
CA PHE A 298 -0.08 -11.48 -12.10
C PHE A 298 -0.69 -10.81 -13.34
N PHE A 299 -0.82 -9.48 -13.35
CA PHE A 299 -1.53 -8.76 -14.41
C PHE A 299 -0.63 -7.83 -15.26
N HIS A 300 0.56 -7.45 -14.81
CA HIS A 300 1.52 -6.71 -15.64
C HIS A 300 2.24 -7.67 -16.59
N LYS A 301 2.18 -7.42 -17.90
CA LYS A 301 2.62 -8.37 -18.94
C LYS A 301 4.07 -8.89 -18.74
N PRO A 302 5.09 -8.04 -18.51
CA PRO A 302 6.46 -8.52 -18.26
C PRO A 302 6.56 -9.46 -17.05
N CYS A 303 5.80 -9.19 -15.99
CA CYS A 303 5.80 -10.00 -14.78
C CYS A 303 5.05 -11.32 -14.98
N LYS A 304 3.84 -11.23 -15.52
CA LYS A 304 2.96 -12.36 -15.84
C LYS A 304 3.67 -13.39 -16.73
N ASP A 305 4.36 -12.93 -17.77
CA ASP A 305 5.04 -13.82 -18.72
C ASP A 305 6.19 -14.61 -18.04
N GLU A 306 6.96 -13.98 -17.15
CA GLU A 306 8.02 -14.68 -16.41
C GLU A 306 7.43 -15.66 -15.39
N VAL A 307 6.35 -15.28 -14.68
CA VAL A 307 5.64 -16.19 -13.76
C VAL A 307 5.09 -17.41 -14.49
N LEU A 308 4.45 -17.20 -15.65
CA LEU A 308 3.94 -18.29 -16.49
C LEU A 308 5.05 -19.25 -16.94
N LYS A 309 6.23 -18.73 -17.31
CA LYS A 309 7.38 -19.57 -17.65
C LYS A 309 7.85 -20.42 -16.48
N VAL A 310 7.87 -19.86 -15.26
CA VAL A 310 8.25 -20.61 -14.05
C VAL A 310 7.22 -21.70 -13.77
N ILE A 311 5.92 -21.37 -13.79
CA ILE A 311 4.83 -22.35 -13.58
C ILE A 311 4.91 -23.48 -14.61
N GLN A 312 5.12 -23.16 -15.88
CA GLN A 312 5.26 -24.15 -16.95
C GLN A 312 6.49 -25.05 -16.75
N ARG A 313 7.63 -24.49 -16.32
CA ARG A 313 8.84 -25.29 -16.01
C ARG A 313 8.62 -26.23 -14.83
N CYS A 314 7.97 -25.76 -13.76
CA CYS A 314 7.60 -26.60 -12.62
C CYS A 314 6.65 -27.73 -13.06
N ARG A 315 5.60 -27.39 -13.83
CA ARG A 315 4.64 -28.38 -14.36
C ARG A 315 5.27 -29.39 -15.31
N ARG A 316 6.36 -29.08 -16.03
CA ARG A 316 7.07 -30.04 -16.89
C ARG A 316 8.02 -30.95 -16.12
N LYS A 317 8.54 -30.53 -14.96
CA LYS A 317 9.40 -31.37 -14.11
C LYS A 317 8.60 -32.41 -13.31
N THR A 318 7.36 -32.11 -12.92
CA THR A 318 6.47 -33.05 -12.22
C THR A 318 6.13 -34.34 -13.02
N PRO A 319 5.75 -34.30 -14.31
CA PRO A 319 5.44 -35.51 -15.08
C PRO A 319 6.68 -36.35 -15.40
N ALA A 320 7.87 -35.75 -15.49
CA ALA A 320 9.11 -36.50 -15.68
C ALA A 320 9.53 -37.30 -14.42
N ASN A 321 9.16 -36.84 -13.23
CA ASN A 321 9.43 -37.54 -11.96
C ASN A 321 8.40 -38.63 -11.62
N ASN A 322 7.25 -38.68 -12.31
CA ASN A 322 6.26 -39.74 -12.12
C ASN A 322 6.52 -40.98 -13.00
N HIS A 323 7.56 -40.96 -13.83
CA HIS A 323 7.97 -42.09 -14.69
C HIS A 323 9.08 -42.98 -14.08
N LEU A 324 9.50 -42.76 -12.83
CA LEU A 324 10.20 -43.79 -12.07
C LEU A 324 9.17 -44.75 -11.47
N GLU A 325 8.57 -45.54 -12.35
CA GLU A 325 7.77 -46.70 -11.99
C GLU A 325 8.65 -47.76 -11.31
N ILE A 326 8.06 -48.31 -10.27
CA ILE A 326 8.40 -49.48 -9.47
C ILE A 326 9.00 -50.60 -10.34
N PRO A 327 10.15 -51.22 -9.97
CA PRO A 327 10.63 -52.41 -10.64
C PRO A 327 9.62 -53.54 -10.39
N GLU A 328 8.91 -53.94 -11.45
CA GLU A 328 8.09 -55.14 -11.48
C GLU A 328 9.02 -56.34 -11.28
N ALA A 329 8.83 -57.06 -10.17
CA ALA A 329 9.63 -58.23 -9.82
C ALA A 329 9.42 -59.34 -10.87
N ALA A 330 10.47 -59.68 -11.60
CA ALA A 330 10.46 -60.80 -12.55
C ALA A 330 10.19 -62.13 -11.83
N PRO A 331 9.34 -63.02 -12.37
CA PRO A 331 9.11 -64.34 -11.80
C PRO A 331 10.33 -65.25 -12.02
N ALA A 332 10.74 -65.92 -10.95
CA ALA A 332 11.80 -66.92 -10.94
C ALA A 332 11.42 -68.14 -11.79
N HIS A 333 12.16 -68.37 -12.88
CA HIS A 333 12.16 -69.65 -13.57
C HIS A 333 12.95 -70.67 -12.74
N GLN A 334 12.24 -71.59 -12.07
CA GLN A 334 12.82 -72.83 -11.58
C GLN A 334 13.02 -73.79 -12.75
N SER A 335 14.26 -74.23 -12.97
CA SER A 335 14.63 -75.30 -13.89
C SER A 335 15.33 -76.41 -13.13
N GLY A 336 14.76 -77.62 -13.19
CA GLY A 336 15.42 -78.90 -12.94
C GLY A 336 15.59 -79.26 -11.45
N SER A 337 15.49 -80.52 -11.05
CA SER A 337 15.71 -81.75 -11.82
C SER A 337 15.14 -82.95 -11.06
N GLN A 338 14.89 -84.03 -11.80
CA GLN A 338 14.93 -85.45 -11.42
C GLN A 338 15.01 -85.82 -9.93
#